data_AF-A0A0B4EX46-F1
#
_entry.id   AF-A0A0B4EX46-F1
#
_cell.length_a   1.000
_cell.length_b   1.000
_cell.length_c   1.000
_cell.angle_alpha   90.00
_cell.angle_beta   90.00
_cell.angle_gamma   90.00
#
_symmetry.space_group_name_H-M   'P 1'
#
loop_
_entity.id
_entity.type
_entity.pdbx_description
1 polymer ?
#
loop_
_entity_poly.entity_id
_entity_poly.type
_entity_poly.pdbx_seq_one_letter_code
_entity_poly.pdbx_strand_id
1 'polypeptide(L)'
;MILLLSIPENAPLRNPKTGLLLLGWSPLLSSIVSVICFIFFIPGIFYGVVTKKIKNDKDLMSLLFKSLDGFGAFIVLCFFSSIFISWFSYSQLGIIIAAEGGKFLSTIGLTRLPLIIVFVLFCSFANLFIGSMTSKYVLLAPIFIPMLYKMGISPELTQLAYRIGDSSTNVISPLMSYFALILMYCNKYNKKFGMGDLITYMIPHSAVILVSSLIFLGVWVILDLPIGFGTVNFL
;
A
#
# COMPACT_ATOMS: atom_id res chain seq x y z
N MET A 1 6.00 -1.35 28.17
CA MET A 1 7.29 -1.98 27.83
C MET A 1 7.99 -1.28 26.66
N ILE A 2 7.36 -1.17 25.47
CA ILE A 2 7.98 -0.47 24.32
C ILE A 2 8.25 1.01 24.60
N LEU A 3 7.31 1.74 25.20
CA LEU A 3 7.51 3.14 25.61
C LEU A 3 8.71 3.32 26.57
N LEU A 4 8.91 2.37 27.50
CA LEU A 4 10.02 2.36 28.46
C LEU A 4 11.38 2.05 27.80
N LEU A 5 11.38 1.30 26.69
CA LEU A 5 12.57 0.93 25.92
C LEU A 5 12.85 1.90 24.76
N SER A 6 12.04 2.94 24.60
CA SER A 6 12.16 3.94 23.54
C SER A 6 12.34 5.36 24.08
N ILE A 7 11.62 5.74 25.15
CA ILE A 7 11.61 7.13 25.65
C ILE A 7 12.94 7.56 26.31
N PRO A 8 13.61 6.76 27.16
CA PRO A 8 14.86 7.18 27.81
C PRO A 8 15.98 7.48 26.79
N GLU A 9 16.89 8.39 27.13
CA GLU A 9 17.98 8.79 26.22
C GLU A 9 18.95 7.64 25.91
N ASN A 10 19.19 6.74 26.88
CA ASN A 10 20.01 5.53 26.73
C ASN A 10 19.20 4.29 26.32
N ALA A 11 17.99 4.47 25.79
CA ALA A 11 17.14 3.33 25.51
C ALA A 11 17.66 2.53 24.29
N PRO A 12 17.68 1.19 24.37
CA PRO A 12 18.33 0.33 23.37
C PRO A 12 17.66 0.36 22.00
N LEU A 13 16.42 0.87 21.91
CA LEU A 13 15.68 0.98 20.64
C LEU A 13 15.96 2.30 19.89
N ARG A 14 16.72 3.22 20.49
CA ARG A 14 17.19 4.45 19.83
C ARG A 14 18.39 4.16 18.93
N ASN A 15 18.62 5.03 17.96
CA ASN A 15 19.81 4.91 17.12
C ASN A 15 21.08 5.02 17.99
N PRO A 16 21.96 3.99 18.02
CA PRO A 16 23.13 3.98 18.90
C PRO A 16 24.19 5.04 18.53
N LYS A 17 24.13 5.63 17.33
CA LYS A 17 25.06 6.68 16.89
C LYS A 17 24.51 8.10 17.06
N THR A 18 23.19 8.29 16.94
CA THR A 18 22.57 9.64 16.97
C THR A 18 21.66 9.87 18.17
N GLY A 19 21.30 8.84 18.93
CA GLY A 19 20.37 8.94 20.07
C GLY A 19 18.93 9.27 19.68
N LEU A 20 18.63 9.42 18.39
CA LEU A 20 17.32 9.79 17.87
C LEU A 20 16.42 8.54 17.72
N LEU A 21 15.13 8.73 18.03
CA LEU A 21 14.11 7.68 17.95
C LEU A 21 13.58 7.47 16.53
N LEU A 22 13.31 8.57 15.83
CA LEU A 22 12.53 8.61 14.60
C LEU A 22 13.33 9.19 13.41
N LEU A 23 14.67 9.20 13.51
CA LEU A 23 15.56 9.71 12.46
C LEU A 23 16.75 8.78 12.26
N GLY A 24 16.98 8.40 11.01
CA GLY A 24 17.93 7.36 10.62
C GLY A 24 17.39 5.94 10.86
N TRP A 25 18.20 4.94 10.48
CA TRP A 25 17.93 3.51 10.70
C TRP A 25 17.98 3.16 12.21
N SER A 26 17.04 3.68 13.00
CA SER A 26 16.90 3.32 14.40
C SER A 26 16.37 1.88 14.51
N PRO A 27 16.83 1.07 15.48
CA PRO A 27 16.34 -0.30 15.68
C PRO A 27 14.82 -0.38 15.79
N LEU A 28 14.19 0.63 16.41
CA LEU A 28 12.73 0.71 16.50
C LEU A 28 12.06 0.81 15.13
N LEU A 29 12.57 1.68 14.24
CA LEU A 29 11.97 1.91 12.93
C LEU A 29 12.17 0.70 12.02
N SER A 30 13.33 0.05 12.07
CA SER A 30 13.61 -1.18 11.32
C SER A 30 12.77 -2.36 11.78
N SER A 31 12.40 -2.42 13.07
CA SER A 31 11.57 -3.48 13.65
C SER A 31 10.09 -3.10 13.82
N ILE A 32 9.63 -1.99 13.22
CA ILE A 32 8.27 -1.47 13.45
C ILE A 32 7.18 -2.49 13.08
N VAL A 33 7.41 -3.29 12.03
CA VAL A 33 6.48 -4.35 11.59
C VAL A 33 6.33 -5.42 12.68
N SER A 34 7.46 -5.88 13.25
CA SER A 34 7.45 -6.84 14.35
C SER A 34 6.80 -6.26 15.61
N VAL A 35 7.04 -4.98 15.91
CA VAL A 35 6.42 -4.27 17.04
C VAL A 35 4.90 -4.22 16.88
N ILE A 36 4.40 -3.83 15.70
CA ILE A 36 2.97 -3.84 15.41
C ILE A 36 2.39 -5.24 15.55
N CYS A 37 3.11 -6.27 15.07
CA CYS A 37 2.71 -7.66 15.25
C CYS A 37 2.49 -8.00 16.74
N PHE A 38 3.43 -7.67 17.62
CA PHE A 38 3.29 -7.91 19.06
C PHE A 38 2.13 -7.11 19.68
N ILE A 39 1.91 -5.87 19.24
CA ILE A 39 0.82 -5.02 19.72
C ILE A 39 -0.55 -5.64 19.43
N PHE A 40 -0.73 -6.33 18.31
CA PHE A 40 -1.98 -7.04 18.00
C PHE A 40 -2.01 -8.47 18.54
N PHE A 41 -0.87 -9.15 18.54
CA PHE A 41 -0.77 -10.55 18.95
C PHE A 41 -1.01 -10.74 20.44
N ILE A 42 -0.40 -9.91 21.30
CA ILE A 42 -0.50 -10.07 22.76
C ILE A 42 -1.95 -9.88 23.24
N PRO A 43 -2.66 -8.76 22.96
CA PRO A 43 -4.06 -8.61 23.34
C PRO A 43 -4.96 -9.64 22.68
N GLY A 44 -4.65 -10.06 21.43
CA GLY A 44 -5.37 -11.12 20.73
C GLY A 44 -5.36 -12.45 21.47
N ILE A 45 -4.21 -12.84 22.03
CA ILE A 45 -4.10 -14.04 22.88
C ILE A 45 -4.95 -13.89 24.12
N PHE A 46 -4.81 -12.78 24.87
CA PHE A 46 -5.58 -12.57 26.10
C PHE A 46 -7.08 -12.62 25.84
N TYR A 47 -7.55 -11.96 24.78
CA TYR A 47 -8.94 -12.01 24.36
C TYR A 47 -9.39 -13.43 24.00
N GLY A 48 -8.57 -14.18 23.25
CA GLY A 48 -8.85 -15.56 22.89
C GLY A 48 -8.94 -16.50 24.10
N VAL A 49 -8.11 -16.29 25.12
CA VAL A 49 -8.14 -17.05 26.38
C VAL A 49 -9.39 -16.71 27.19
N VAL A 50 -9.69 -15.42 27.39
CA VAL A 50 -10.86 -14.97 28.17
C VAL A 50 -12.17 -15.43 27.54
N THR A 51 -12.28 -15.38 26.21
CA THR A 51 -13.46 -15.87 25.47
C THR A 51 -13.51 -17.39 25.33
N LYS A 52 -12.54 -18.12 25.90
CA LYS A 52 -12.40 -19.58 25.83
C LYS A 52 -12.30 -20.13 24.40
N LYS A 53 -11.89 -19.29 23.45
CA LYS A 53 -11.55 -19.69 22.06
C LYS A 53 -10.17 -20.34 21.99
N ILE A 54 -9.25 -19.98 22.89
CA ILE A 54 -7.94 -20.58 23.05
C ILE A 54 -7.92 -21.27 24.41
N LYS A 55 -7.99 -22.61 24.44
CA LYS A 55 -7.96 -23.38 25.69
C LYS A 55 -6.61 -24.03 25.94
N ASN A 56 -5.86 -24.28 24.88
CA ASN A 56 -4.54 -24.88 24.92
C ASN A 56 -3.66 -24.33 23.77
N ASP A 57 -2.40 -24.76 23.77
CA ASP A 57 -1.39 -24.47 22.76
C ASP A 57 -1.82 -24.91 21.34
N LYS A 58 -2.52 -26.05 21.21
CA LYS A 58 -3.00 -26.54 19.91
C LYS A 58 -4.04 -25.61 19.27
N ASP A 59 -4.94 -25.04 20.07
CA ASP A 59 -5.94 -24.08 19.60
C ASP A 59 -5.27 -22.80 19.08
N LEU A 60 -4.25 -22.31 19.80
CA LEU A 60 -3.45 -21.16 19.37
C LEU A 60 -2.72 -21.45 18.05
N MET A 61 -2.06 -22.60 17.95
CA MET A 61 -1.36 -23.00 16.72
C MET A 61 -2.32 -23.16 15.55
N SER A 62 -3.52 -23.73 15.76
CA SER A 62 -4.54 -23.85 14.73
C SER A 62 -5.00 -22.48 14.20
N LEU A 63 -5.20 -21.50 15.07
CA LEU A 63 -5.54 -20.13 14.68
C LEU A 63 -4.42 -19.46 13.87
N LEU A 64 -3.16 -19.70 14.25
CA LEU A 64 -2.00 -19.20 13.52
C LEU A 64 -1.90 -19.84 12.12
N PHE A 65 -2.04 -21.17 12.01
CA PHE A 65 -2.06 -21.84 10.71
C PHE A 65 -3.20 -21.35 9.83
N LYS A 66 -4.40 -21.18 10.40
CA LYS A 66 -5.55 -20.64 9.67
C LYS A 66 -5.33 -19.21 9.18
N SER A 67 -4.54 -18.41 9.91
CA SER A 67 -4.19 -17.05 9.49
C SER A 67 -3.19 -17.03 8.32
N LEU A 68 -2.43 -18.12 8.15
CA LEU A 68 -1.54 -18.35 7.01
C LEU A 68 -2.25 -19.08 5.85
N ASP A 69 -3.48 -19.55 6.06
CA ASP A 69 -4.27 -20.22 5.03
C ASP A 69 -4.66 -19.19 3.96
N GLY A 70 -4.28 -19.45 2.71
CA GLY A 70 -4.38 -18.50 1.60
C GLY A 70 -3.11 -17.67 1.30
N PHE A 71 -2.08 -17.71 2.16
CA PHE A 71 -0.79 -17.04 1.88
C PHE A 71 0.00 -17.73 0.74
N GLY A 72 -0.33 -18.97 0.41
CA GLY A 72 0.35 -19.74 -0.65
C GLY A 72 0.33 -19.03 -2.01
N ALA A 73 -0.81 -18.47 -2.41
CA ALA A 73 -0.92 -17.73 -3.67
C ALA A 73 -0.01 -16.48 -3.70
N PHE A 74 0.14 -15.81 -2.55
CA PHE A 74 1.02 -14.65 -2.41
C PHE A 74 2.50 -15.05 -2.51
N ILE A 75 2.91 -16.18 -1.92
CA ILE A 75 4.27 -16.70 -2.01
C ILE A 75 4.61 -17.03 -3.47
N VAL A 76 3.72 -17.71 -4.18
CA VAL A 76 3.89 -18.05 -5.62
C VAL A 76 4.01 -16.77 -6.46
N LEU A 77 3.16 -15.77 -6.21
CA LEU A 77 3.26 -14.47 -6.89
C LEU A 77 4.62 -13.83 -6.64
N CYS A 78 5.03 -13.68 -5.37
CA CYS A 78 6.32 -13.08 -5.02
C CYS A 78 7.51 -13.82 -5.65
N PHE A 79 7.43 -15.15 -5.76
CA PHE A 79 8.45 -15.96 -6.41
C PHE A 79 8.62 -15.57 -7.89
N PHE A 80 7.55 -15.58 -8.68
CA PHE A 80 7.62 -15.19 -10.09
C PHE A 80 8.00 -13.72 -10.28
N SER A 81 7.52 -12.86 -9.40
CA SER A 81 7.83 -11.43 -9.47
C SER A 81 9.27 -11.12 -9.12
N SER A 82 9.86 -11.84 -8.17
CA SER A 82 11.30 -11.74 -7.88
C SER A 82 12.14 -12.11 -9.10
N ILE A 83 11.78 -13.20 -9.80
CA ILE A 83 12.44 -13.61 -11.05
C ILE A 83 12.30 -12.53 -12.13
N PHE A 84 11.08 -12.01 -12.33
CA PHE A 84 10.83 -10.93 -13.28
C PHE A 84 11.66 -9.68 -12.96
N ILE A 85 11.66 -9.21 -11.70
CA ILE A 85 12.44 -8.04 -11.27
C ILE A 85 13.94 -8.27 -11.53
N SER A 86 14.44 -9.46 -11.21
CA SER A 86 15.84 -9.84 -11.44
C SER A 86 16.21 -9.78 -12.92
N TRP A 87 15.41 -10.40 -13.80
CA TRP A 87 15.65 -10.36 -15.25
C TRP A 87 15.43 -8.97 -15.86
N PHE A 88 14.45 -8.21 -15.35
CA PHE A 88 14.17 -6.85 -15.79
C PHE A 88 15.31 -5.89 -15.43
N SER A 89 15.91 -6.07 -14.26
CA SER A 89 17.12 -5.35 -13.85
C SER A 89 18.34 -5.80 -14.66
N TYR A 90 18.53 -7.10 -14.86
CA TYR A 90 19.66 -7.65 -15.61
C TYR A 90 19.68 -7.19 -17.07
N SER A 91 18.51 -7.20 -17.72
CA SER A 91 18.35 -6.78 -19.13
C SER A 91 18.44 -5.27 -19.34
N GLN A 92 18.54 -4.47 -18.27
CA GLN A 92 18.52 -3.00 -18.31
C GLN A 92 17.25 -2.40 -18.93
N LEU A 93 16.21 -3.21 -19.19
CA LEU A 93 14.95 -2.73 -19.73
C LEU A 93 14.30 -1.68 -18.83
N GLY A 94 14.42 -1.84 -17.51
CA GLY A 94 13.95 -0.82 -16.55
C GLY A 94 14.63 0.53 -16.72
N ILE A 95 15.93 0.55 -17.00
CA ILE A 95 16.69 1.78 -17.22
C ILE A 95 16.23 2.46 -18.51
N ILE A 96 16.02 1.68 -19.58
CA ILE A 96 15.59 2.16 -20.90
C ILE A 96 14.17 2.72 -20.82
N ILE A 97 13.22 1.96 -20.27
CA ILE A 97 11.82 2.40 -20.11
C ILE A 97 11.76 3.64 -19.24
N ALA A 98 12.52 3.70 -18.14
CA ALA A 98 12.59 4.87 -17.28
C ALA A 98 13.14 6.10 -18.02
N ALA A 99 14.16 5.93 -18.86
CA ALA A 99 14.74 7.03 -19.62
C ALA A 99 13.79 7.54 -20.70
N GLU A 100 13.18 6.63 -21.48
CA GLU A 100 12.32 7.02 -22.61
C GLU A 100 10.95 7.51 -22.14
N GLY A 101 10.35 6.84 -21.14
CA GLY A 101 9.12 7.30 -20.50
C GLY A 101 9.30 8.64 -19.79
N GLY A 102 10.44 8.83 -19.12
CA GLY A 102 10.80 10.12 -18.52
C GLY A 102 10.94 11.24 -19.55
N LYS A 103 11.62 10.98 -20.69
CA LYS A 103 11.72 11.95 -21.80
C LYS A 103 10.35 12.30 -22.37
N PHE A 104 9.50 11.29 -22.60
CA PHE A 104 8.15 11.49 -23.14
C PHE A 104 7.32 12.38 -22.22
N LEU A 105 7.28 12.06 -20.93
CA LEU A 105 6.53 12.82 -19.93
C LEU A 105 7.11 14.24 -19.76
N SER A 106 8.43 14.39 -19.79
CA SER A 106 9.09 15.70 -19.76
C SER A 106 8.77 16.54 -21.00
N THR A 107 8.67 15.93 -22.19
CA THR A 107 8.34 16.64 -23.44
C THR A 107 6.93 17.22 -23.40
N ILE A 108 6.00 16.54 -22.73
CA ILE A 108 4.61 16.99 -22.54
C ILE A 108 4.51 18.01 -21.38
N GLY A 109 5.61 18.28 -20.66
CA GLY A 109 5.63 19.22 -19.53
C GLY A 109 5.10 18.65 -18.21
N LEU A 110 4.90 17.33 -18.13
CA LEU A 110 4.45 16.65 -16.92
C LEU A 110 5.64 16.46 -15.97
N THR A 111 5.79 17.40 -15.04
CA THR A 111 6.81 17.34 -13.99
C THR A 111 6.15 17.44 -12.61
N ARG A 112 6.82 16.88 -11.58
CA ARG A 112 6.42 16.99 -10.17
C ARG A 112 4.94 16.67 -9.89
N LEU A 113 4.15 17.65 -9.44
CA LEU A 113 2.78 17.47 -8.98
C LEU A 113 1.83 17.01 -10.10
N PRO A 114 1.76 17.66 -11.28
CA PRO A 114 1.01 17.15 -12.43
C PRO A 114 1.30 15.69 -12.77
N LEU A 115 2.58 15.28 -12.72
CA LEU A 115 3.00 13.91 -13.00
C LEU A 115 2.46 12.92 -11.97
N ILE A 116 2.50 13.27 -10.68
CA ILE A 116 1.94 12.44 -9.61
C ILE A 116 0.42 12.30 -9.75
N ILE A 117 -0.29 13.38 -10.08
CA ILE A 117 -1.74 13.35 -10.30
C ILE A 117 -2.09 12.40 -11.45
N VAL A 118 -1.37 12.50 -12.58
CA VAL A 118 -1.57 11.57 -13.70
C VAL A 118 -1.27 10.13 -13.31
N PHE A 119 -0.24 9.89 -12.49
CA PHE A 119 0.06 8.56 -11.99
C PHE A 119 -1.05 8.00 -11.08
N VAL A 120 -1.63 8.82 -10.19
CA VAL A 120 -2.80 8.43 -9.38
C VAL A 120 -3.97 8.03 -10.28
N LEU A 121 -4.30 8.85 -11.30
CA LEU A 121 -5.38 8.58 -12.23
C LEU A 121 -5.15 7.28 -13.03
N PHE A 122 -3.91 7.05 -13.46
CA PHE A 122 -3.50 5.81 -14.12
C PHE A 122 -3.71 4.59 -13.21
N CYS A 123 -3.27 4.65 -11.94
CA CYS A 123 -3.48 3.58 -10.97
C CYS A 123 -4.97 3.35 -10.67
N SER A 124 -5.76 4.41 -10.54
CA SER A 124 -7.22 4.34 -10.36
C SER A 124 -7.93 3.69 -11.54
N PHE A 125 -7.49 3.97 -12.77
CA PHE A 125 -8.01 3.31 -13.96
C PHE A 125 -7.61 1.84 -14.02
N ALA A 126 -6.33 1.53 -13.79
CA ALA A 126 -5.82 0.15 -13.78
C ALA A 126 -6.54 -0.73 -12.74
N ASN A 127 -6.96 -0.15 -11.61
CA ASN A 127 -7.71 -0.85 -10.57
C ASN A 127 -9.07 -1.41 -11.03
N LEU A 128 -9.69 -0.81 -12.05
CA LEU A 128 -10.96 -1.33 -12.58
C LEU A 128 -10.80 -2.72 -13.22
N PHE A 129 -9.58 -3.05 -13.67
CA PHE A 129 -9.26 -4.31 -14.35
C PHE A 129 -8.53 -5.31 -13.45
N ILE A 130 -7.83 -4.83 -12.43
CA ILE A 130 -7.07 -5.69 -11.51
C ILE A 130 -7.42 -5.26 -10.08
N GLY A 131 -8.36 -5.94 -9.44
CA GLY A 131 -8.85 -5.58 -8.10
C GLY A 131 -7.87 -5.89 -6.95
N SER A 132 -6.81 -6.66 -7.21
CA SER A 132 -5.82 -7.01 -6.18
C SER A 132 -4.74 -5.93 -6.03
N MET A 133 -4.70 -5.28 -4.85
CA MET A 133 -3.69 -4.28 -4.51
C MET A 133 -2.27 -4.85 -4.60
N THR A 134 -2.04 -6.08 -4.12
CA THR A 134 -0.70 -6.68 -4.11
C THR A 134 -0.28 -7.08 -5.53
N SER A 135 -1.16 -7.69 -6.31
CA SER A 135 -0.86 -8.14 -7.68
C SER A 135 -0.53 -6.97 -8.61
N LYS A 136 -1.29 -5.88 -8.55
CA LYS A 136 -1.00 -4.67 -9.32
C LYS A 136 0.32 -4.02 -8.92
N TYR A 137 0.54 -3.84 -7.61
CA TYR A 137 1.75 -3.17 -7.13
C TYR A 137 2.99 -3.93 -7.61
N VAL A 138 2.95 -5.25 -7.48
CA VAL A 138 4.03 -6.14 -7.91
C VAL A 138 4.34 -6.01 -9.41
N LEU A 139 3.33 -5.75 -10.25
CA LEU A 139 3.51 -5.54 -11.69
C LEU A 139 4.00 -4.13 -12.03
N LEU A 140 3.46 -3.10 -11.35
CA LEU A 140 3.73 -1.70 -11.66
C LEU A 140 5.02 -1.17 -11.01
N ALA A 141 5.34 -1.61 -9.79
CA ALA A 141 6.45 -1.10 -9.00
C ALA A 141 7.81 -1.21 -9.73
N PRO A 142 8.16 -2.34 -10.39
CA PRO A 142 9.46 -2.47 -11.07
C PRO A 142 9.64 -1.49 -12.23
N ILE A 143 8.54 -0.99 -12.81
CA ILE A 143 8.55 -0.12 -13.98
C ILE A 143 8.47 1.34 -13.54
N PHE A 144 7.46 1.68 -12.73
CA PHE A 144 7.13 3.07 -12.41
C PHE A 144 8.01 3.65 -11.30
N ILE A 145 8.46 2.86 -10.32
CA ILE A 145 9.33 3.39 -9.24
C ILE A 145 10.66 3.88 -9.82
N PRO A 146 11.41 3.10 -10.62
CA PRO A 146 12.67 3.60 -11.21
C PRO A 146 12.47 4.77 -12.17
N MET A 147 11.36 4.77 -12.94
CA MET A 147 11.04 5.86 -13.85
C MET A 147 10.77 7.16 -13.11
N LEU A 148 9.86 7.16 -12.14
CA LEU A 148 9.48 8.35 -11.37
C LEU A 148 10.66 8.83 -10.52
N TYR A 149 11.49 7.92 -10.01
CA TYR A 149 12.76 8.26 -9.34
C TYR A 149 13.70 9.08 -10.23
N LYS A 150 13.91 8.66 -11.49
CA LYS A 150 14.71 9.43 -12.45
C LYS A 150 14.10 10.78 -12.80
N MET A 151 12.79 10.91 -12.67
CA MET A 151 12.06 12.18 -12.86
C MET A 151 12.04 13.06 -11.61
N GLY A 152 12.75 12.67 -10.56
CA GLY A 152 12.88 13.45 -9.32
C GLY A 152 11.74 13.24 -8.33
N ILE A 153 10.99 12.14 -8.40
CA ILE A 153 9.95 11.78 -7.43
C ILE A 153 10.46 10.64 -6.55
N SER A 154 10.33 10.78 -5.24
CA SER A 154 10.80 9.73 -4.32
C SER A 154 9.98 8.43 -4.43
N PRO A 155 10.58 7.26 -4.10
CA PRO A 155 9.86 5.99 -4.09
C PRO A 155 8.69 5.99 -3.11
N GLU A 156 8.81 6.71 -2.00
CA GLU A 156 7.78 6.85 -0.97
C GLU A 156 6.56 7.61 -1.48
N LEU A 157 6.78 8.72 -2.20
CA LEU A 157 5.71 9.49 -2.84
C LEU A 157 5.05 8.69 -3.96
N THR A 158 5.83 7.94 -4.73
CA THR A 158 5.31 7.02 -5.74
C THR A 158 4.41 5.95 -5.10
N GLN A 159 4.83 5.37 -3.97
CA GLN A 159 4.04 4.37 -3.26
C GLN A 159 2.75 4.96 -2.67
N LEU A 160 2.80 6.18 -2.12
CA LEU A 160 1.63 6.89 -1.63
C LEU A 160 0.62 7.17 -2.77
N ALA A 161 1.10 7.68 -3.89
CA ALA A 161 0.29 7.94 -5.07
C ALA A 161 -0.37 6.65 -5.61
N TYR A 162 0.37 5.55 -5.67
CA TYR A 162 -0.18 4.23 -6.01
C TYR A 162 -1.31 3.83 -5.06
N ARG A 163 -1.11 3.97 -3.74
CA ARG A 163 -2.12 3.60 -2.73
C ARG A 163 -3.39 4.42 -2.85
N ILE A 164 -3.27 5.72 -3.07
CA ILE A 164 -4.42 6.61 -3.31
C ILE A 164 -5.18 6.15 -4.56
N GLY A 165 -4.45 5.85 -5.64
CA GLY A 165 -5.05 5.40 -6.90
C GLY A 165 -5.79 4.08 -6.73
N ASP A 166 -5.16 3.10 -6.08
CA ASP A 166 -5.71 1.78 -5.76
C ASP A 166 -6.98 1.86 -4.92
N SER A 167 -6.99 2.66 -3.84
CA SER A 167 -8.13 2.72 -2.93
C SER A 167 -9.35 3.40 -3.52
N SER A 168 -9.15 4.43 -4.35
CA SER A 168 -10.21 5.35 -4.74
C SER A 168 -11.31 4.70 -5.59
N THR A 169 -10.94 3.75 -6.45
CA THR A 169 -11.87 3.11 -7.41
C THR A 169 -12.28 1.69 -7.03
N ASN A 170 -11.88 1.20 -5.85
CA ASN A 170 -12.22 -0.17 -5.39
C ASN A 170 -13.73 -0.40 -5.35
N VAL A 171 -14.49 0.60 -4.90
CA VAL A 171 -15.95 0.54 -4.73
C VAL A 171 -16.73 0.41 -6.04
N ILE A 172 -16.13 0.77 -7.17
CA ILE A 172 -16.72 0.65 -8.51
C ILE A 172 -16.12 -0.50 -9.32
N SER A 173 -15.13 -1.23 -8.78
CA SER A 173 -14.50 -2.35 -9.47
C SER A 173 -15.36 -3.61 -9.31
N PRO A 174 -15.92 -4.16 -10.40
CA PRO A 174 -16.71 -5.40 -10.34
C PRO A 174 -15.83 -6.63 -10.03
N LEU A 175 -14.52 -6.49 -10.17
CA LEU A 175 -13.53 -7.54 -9.92
C LEU A 175 -13.04 -7.55 -8.47
N MET A 176 -13.51 -6.64 -7.62
CA MET A 176 -13.20 -6.64 -6.20
C MET A 176 -13.79 -7.88 -5.51
N SER A 177 -12.99 -8.56 -4.67
CA SER A 177 -13.37 -9.85 -4.04
C SER A 177 -14.66 -9.79 -3.21
N TYR A 178 -15.03 -8.63 -2.69
CA TYR A 178 -16.25 -8.44 -1.88
C TYR A 178 -17.45 -7.93 -2.68
N PHE A 179 -17.31 -7.67 -3.99
CA PHE A 179 -18.37 -7.08 -4.81
C PHE A 179 -19.65 -7.94 -4.78
N ALA A 180 -19.51 -9.25 -4.98
CA ALA A 180 -20.63 -10.19 -4.95
C ALA A 180 -21.33 -10.24 -3.57
N LEU A 181 -20.56 -10.16 -2.49
CA LEU A 181 -21.09 -10.13 -1.12
C LEU A 181 -21.92 -8.85 -0.89
N ILE A 182 -21.41 -7.69 -1.30
CA ILE A 182 -22.11 -6.41 -1.19
C ILE A 182 -23.39 -6.43 -2.02
N LEU A 183 -23.33 -6.93 -3.27
CA LEU A 183 -24.49 -7.06 -4.13
C LEU A 183 -25.57 -7.95 -3.52
N MET A 184 -25.19 -9.07 -2.89
CA MET A 184 -26.12 -9.95 -2.18
C MET A 184 -26.82 -9.21 -1.01
N TYR A 185 -26.09 -8.39 -0.26
CA TYR A 185 -26.68 -7.57 0.79
C TYR A 185 -27.64 -6.51 0.26
N CYS A 186 -27.32 -5.85 -0.85
CA CYS A 186 -28.24 -4.90 -1.49
C CYS A 186 -29.49 -5.60 -2.02
N ASN A 187 -29.32 -6.78 -2.65
CA ASN A 187 -30.42 -7.57 -3.20
C ASN A 187 -31.41 -8.03 -2.11
N LYS A 188 -30.92 -8.29 -0.88
CA LYS A 188 -31.76 -8.61 0.29
C LYS A 188 -32.83 -7.53 0.55
N TYR A 189 -32.51 -6.25 0.34
CA TYR A 189 -33.44 -5.14 0.57
C TYR A 189 -34.17 -4.70 -0.71
N ASN A 190 -33.54 -4.85 -1.88
CA ASN A 190 -34.15 -4.54 -3.17
C ASN A 190 -33.77 -5.61 -4.20
N LYS A 191 -34.70 -6.52 -4.49
CA LYS A 191 -34.47 -7.65 -5.42
C LYS A 191 -34.15 -7.24 -6.85
N LYS A 192 -34.54 -6.04 -7.28
CA LYS A 192 -34.23 -5.49 -8.61
C LYS A 192 -32.83 -4.87 -8.69
N PHE A 193 -32.16 -4.69 -7.55
CA PHE A 193 -30.85 -4.05 -7.47
C PHE A 193 -29.77 -4.99 -8.03
N GLY A 194 -29.22 -4.60 -9.18
CA GLY A 194 -28.21 -5.34 -9.91
C GLY A 194 -26.80 -4.77 -9.78
N MET A 195 -25.86 -5.41 -10.47
CA MET A 195 -24.46 -4.96 -10.56
C MET A 195 -24.35 -3.53 -11.12
N GLY A 196 -25.15 -3.21 -12.15
CA GLY A 196 -25.16 -1.87 -12.76
C GLY A 196 -25.67 -0.79 -11.80
N ASP A 197 -26.69 -1.10 -10.98
CA ASP A 197 -27.20 -0.17 -9.97
C ASP A 197 -26.15 0.10 -8.89
N LEU A 198 -25.46 -0.96 -8.42
CA LEU A 198 -24.40 -0.83 -7.43
C LEU A 198 -23.27 0.06 -7.95
N ILE A 199 -22.76 -0.21 -9.16
CA ILE A 199 -21.68 0.57 -9.76
C ILE A 199 -22.14 2.02 -9.96
N THR A 200 -23.32 2.25 -10.52
CA THR A 200 -23.84 3.61 -10.77
C THR A 200 -24.00 4.39 -9.48
N TYR A 201 -24.45 3.73 -8.41
CA TYR A 201 -24.58 4.35 -7.08
C TYR A 201 -23.20 4.69 -6.49
N MET A 202 -22.18 3.86 -6.74
CA MET A 202 -20.83 4.03 -6.15
C MET A 202 -19.90 4.95 -6.95
N ILE A 203 -20.04 5.02 -8.28
CA ILE A 203 -20.16 6.29 -9.01
C ILE A 203 -19.62 7.56 -8.32
N PRO A 204 -20.55 8.43 -7.85
CA PRO A 204 -20.22 9.67 -7.17
C PRO A 204 -19.30 9.51 -5.96
N HIS A 205 -19.44 8.42 -5.18
CA HIS A 205 -18.60 8.19 -4.00
C HIS A 205 -17.14 7.99 -4.37
N SER A 206 -16.86 7.17 -5.39
CA SER A 206 -15.53 6.95 -5.94
C SER A 206 -14.91 8.27 -6.43
N ALA A 207 -15.69 9.08 -7.15
CA ALA A 207 -15.23 10.39 -7.62
C ALA A 207 -14.88 11.35 -6.47
N VAL A 208 -15.72 11.41 -5.43
CA VAL A 208 -15.46 12.25 -4.24
C VAL A 208 -14.22 11.78 -3.49
N ILE A 209 -14.03 10.46 -3.31
CA ILE A 209 -12.84 9.89 -2.67
C ILE A 209 -11.58 10.24 -3.48
N LEU A 210 -11.63 10.06 -4.81
CA LEU A 210 -10.50 10.37 -5.68
C LEU A 210 -10.13 11.86 -5.62
N VAL A 211 -11.12 12.74 -5.79
CA VAL A 211 -10.90 14.20 -5.81
C VAL A 211 -10.40 14.68 -4.44
N SER A 212 -11.02 14.25 -3.35
CA SER A 212 -10.58 14.63 -1.99
C SER A 212 -9.16 14.12 -1.69
N SER A 213 -8.82 12.91 -2.13
CA SER A 213 -7.48 12.35 -1.96
C SER A 213 -6.43 13.08 -2.82
N LEU A 214 -6.78 13.50 -4.04
CA LEU A 214 -5.92 14.32 -4.89
C LEU A 214 -5.68 15.70 -4.29
N ILE A 215 -6.72 16.33 -3.73
CA ILE A 215 -6.59 17.61 -3.03
C ILE A 215 -5.68 17.45 -1.81
N PHE A 216 -5.90 16.40 -1.01
CA PHE A 216 -5.08 16.10 0.15
C PHE A 216 -3.61 15.89 -0.23
N LEU A 217 -3.35 15.08 -1.25
CA LEU A 217 -2.00 14.84 -1.78
C LEU A 217 -1.37 16.14 -2.30
N GLY A 218 -2.12 16.94 -3.04
CA GLY A 218 -1.67 18.23 -3.55
C GLY A 218 -1.26 19.19 -2.43
N VAL A 219 -2.11 19.35 -1.41
CA VAL A 219 -1.81 20.17 -0.23
C VAL A 219 -0.56 19.65 0.50
N TRP A 220 -0.47 18.34 0.70
CA TRP A 220 0.67 17.72 1.38
C TRP A 220 2.00 17.99 0.68
N VAL A 221 2.00 17.86 -0.64
CA VAL A 221 3.17 18.06 -1.50
C VAL A 221 3.53 19.55 -1.63
N ILE A 222 2.54 20.45 -1.69
CA ILE A 222 2.77 21.91 -1.75
C ILE A 222 3.37 22.43 -0.44
N LEU A 223 2.94 21.88 0.69
CA LEU A 223 3.49 22.20 2.02
C LEU A 223 4.82 21.49 2.31
N ASP A 224 5.33 20.71 1.35
CA ASP A 224 6.53 19.88 1.45
C ASP A 224 6.60 19.05 2.73
N LEU A 225 5.46 18.50 3.13
CA LEU A 225 5.38 17.69 4.35
C LEU A 225 6.04 16.32 4.13
N PRO A 226 6.85 15.83 5.08
CA PRO A 226 7.50 14.54 4.95
C PRO A 226 6.46 13.42 4.98
N ILE A 227 6.47 12.55 3.97
CA ILE A 227 5.57 11.38 3.88
C ILE A 227 5.94 10.32 4.90
N GLY A 228 7.22 10.23 5.25
CA GLY A 228 7.76 9.35 6.27
C GLY A 228 8.95 9.97 6.97
N PHE A 229 9.49 9.22 7.93
CA PHE A 229 10.63 9.68 8.71
C PHE A 229 11.89 9.83 7.85
N GLY A 230 12.40 11.06 7.74
CA GLY A 230 13.61 11.35 6.96
C GLY A 230 13.46 11.22 5.44
N THR A 231 12.22 11.24 4.92
CA THR A 231 11.94 11.14 3.48
C THR A 231 11.82 12.51 2.84
N VAL A 232 12.19 12.63 1.57
CA VAL A 232 11.92 13.80 0.73
C VAL A 232 10.84 13.47 -0.30
N ASN A 233 10.07 14.47 -0.73
CA ASN A 233 9.01 14.31 -1.72
C ASN A 233 9.58 14.32 -3.15
N PHE A 234 10.45 15.30 -3.42
CA PHE A 234 11.14 15.47 -4.70
C PHE A 234 12.66 15.45 -4.50
N LEU A 235 13.39 14.93 -5.50
CA LEU A 235 14.85 14.77 -5.52
C LEU A 235 15.54 15.87 -6.35
#